data_AF-A0A1X7UN94-F1
#
_entry.id   AF-A0A1X7UN94-F1
#
_cell.length_a   1.000
_cell.length_b   1.000
_cell.length_c   1.000
_cell.angle_alpha   90.00
_cell.angle_beta   90.00
_cell.angle_gamma   90.00
#
_symmetry.space_group_name_H-M   'P 1'
#
loop_
_entity.id
_entity.type
_entity.pdbx_description
1 polymer ?
#
loop_
_entity_poly.entity_id
_entity_poly.type
_entity_poly.pdbx_seq_one_letter_code
_entity_poly.pdbx_strand_id
1 'polypeptide(L)'
;MSAINQFGIDVVLEPFMSELKILEQEGILIEVNGQKVNFKGTISLASGDNLSSHLLGGCKSPSGAIRICRHCMATSDEAQTNYLEGYFALRTRETFLSLFIFKRSSP
;
A
#
# COMPACT_ATOMS: atom_id res chain seq x y z
N MET A 1 22.85 -1.21 -2.40
CA MET A 1 21.65 -0.48 -2.86
C MET A 1 20.53 -1.52 -3.00
N SER A 2 19.32 -1.27 -2.48
CA SER A 2 18.23 -2.27 -2.56
C SER A 2 17.70 -2.39 -4.00
N ALA A 3 17.12 -3.55 -4.36
CA ALA A 3 16.47 -3.74 -5.65
C ALA A 3 15.36 -2.71 -5.89
N ILE A 4 14.63 -2.35 -4.84
CA ILE A 4 13.60 -1.29 -4.87
C ILE A 4 14.20 0.06 -5.30
N ASN A 5 15.36 0.45 -4.77
CA ASN A 5 16.00 1.72 -5.13
C ASN A 5 16.54 1.72 -6.56
N GLN A 6 16.84 0.53 -7.12
CA GLN A 6 17.39 0.40 -8.46
C GLN A 6 16.30 0.30 -9.54
N PHE A 7 15.20 -0.40 -9.25
CA PHE A 7 14.20 -0.79 -10.25
C PHE A 7 12.80 -0.24 -9.99
N GLY A 8 12.52 0.29 -8.80
CA GLY A 8 11.17 0.67 -8.39
C GLY A 8 10.41 -0.50 -7.75
N ILE A 9 9.48 -0.18 -6.85
CA ILE A 9 8.72 -1.19 -6.11
C ILE A 9 7.70 -1.92 -7.00
N ASP A 10 7.15 -1.23 -7.99
CA ASP A 10 6.23 -1.78 -8.98
C ASP A 10 6.89 -2.89 -9.80
N VAL A 11 8.12 -2.68 -10.26
CA VAL A 11 8.89 -3.69 -10.99
C VAL A 11 9.23 -4.87 -10.10
N VAL A 12 9.67 -4.60 -8.86
CA VAL A 12 10.06 -5.67 -7.92
C VAL A 12 8.88 -6.54 -7.52
N LEU A 13 7.67 -5.98 -7.37
CA LEU A 13 6.48 -6.72 -6.97
C LEU A 13 5.67 -7.31 -8.13
N GLU A 14 5.97 -6.95 -9.37
CA GLU A 14 5.19 -7.42 -10.54
C GLU A 14 5.03 -8.93 -10.59
N PRO A 15 6.07 -9.77 -10.41
CA PRO A 15 5.93 -11.22 -10.48
C PRO A 15 4.96 -11.75 -9.41
N PHE A 16 5.08 -11.24 -8.19
CA PHE A 16 4.21 -11.59 -7.07
C PHE A 16 2.76 -11.20 -7.33
N MET A 17 2.53 -9.99 -7.85
CA MET A 17 1.18 -9.52 -8.17
C MET A 17 0.55 -10.32 -9.32
N SER A 18 1.36 -10.80 -10.27
CA SER A 18 0.90 -11.65 -11.36
C SER A 18 0.50 -13.04 -10.86
N GLU A 19 1.26 -13.65 -9.96
CA GLU A 19 0.86 -14.92 -9.32
C GLU A 19 -0.37 -14.77 -8.41
N LEU A 20 -0.47 -13.65 -7.68
CA LEU A 20 -1.63 -13.38 -6.83
C LEU A 20 -2.92 -13.32 -7.65
N LYS A 21 -2.89 -12.69 -8.84
CA LYS A 21 -4.06 -12.67 -9.74
C LYS A 21 -4.49 -14.06 -10.15
N ILE A 22 -3.55 -14.95 -10.44
CA ILE A 22 -3.85 -16.36 -10.76
C ILE A 22 -4.52 -17.00 -9.55
N LEU A 23 -3.96 -16.86 -8.35
CA LEU A 23 -4.54 -17.42 -7.13
C LEU A 23 -5.95 -16.89 -6.82
N GLU A 24 -6.22 -15.62 -7.10
CA GLU A 24 -7.52 -14.98 -6.88
C GLU A 24 -8.57 -15.38 -7.92
N GLN A 25 -8.19 -15.43 -9.20
CA GLN A 25 -9.12 -15.56 -10.31
C GLN A 25 -9.29 -17.00 -10.78
N GLU A 26 -8.18 -17.73 -10.93
CA GLU A 26 -8.13 -19.09 -11.47
C GLU A 26 -8.09 -20.11 -10.32
N GLY A 27 -7.26 -19.84 -9.32
CA GLY A 27 -6.92 -20.76 -8.24
C GLY A 27 -5.81 -21.74 -8.61
N ILE A 28 -5.42 -22.58 -7.66
CA ILE A 28 -4.45 -23.65 -7.84
C ILE A 28 -5.08 -24.99 -7.45
N LEU A 29 -4.83 -26.02 -8.26
CA LEU A 29 -5.28 -27.38 -7.94
C LEU A 29 -4.33 -28.01 -6.92
N ILE A 30 -4.86 -28.37 -5.76
CA ILE A 30 -4.12 -29.04 -4.69
C ILE A 30 -4.81 -30.38 -4.42
N GLU A 31 -4.01 -31.43 -4.23
CA GLU A 31 -4.53 -32.72 -3.79
C GLU A 31 -4.66 -32.75 -2.27
N VAL A 32 -5.88 -32.98 -1.78
CA VAL A 32 -6.19 -33.11 -0.36
C VAL A 32 -6.95 -34.40 -0.16
N ASN A 33 -6.38 -35.34 0.60
CA ASN A 33 -6.96 -36.66 0.88
C ASN A 33 -7.37 -37.43 -0.40
N GLY A 34 -6.52 -37.40 -1.44
CA GLY A 34 -6.77 -38.07 -2.72
C GLY A 34 -7.80 -37.39 -3.61
N GLN A 35 -8.32 -36.20 -3.24
CA GLN A 35 -9.21 -35.40 -4.06
C GLN A 35 -8.49 -34.15 -4.57
N LYS A 36 -8.67 -33.83 -5.86
CA LYS A 36 -8.21 -32.56 -6.43
C LYS A 36 -9.19 -31.46 -6.06
N VAL A 37 -8.73 -30.48 -5.31
CA VAL A 37 -9.50 -29.32 -4.86
C VAL A 37 -8.90 -28.07 -5.49
N ASN A 38 -9.73 -27.21 -6.08
CA ASN A 38 -9.28 -25.91 -6.58
C ASN A 38 -9.29 -24.89 -5.43
N PHE A 39 -8.11 -24.39 -5.06
CA PHE A 39 -7.92 -23.40 -4.01
C PHE A 39 -7.76 -22.01 -4.60
N LYS A 40 -8.66 -21.10 -4.21
CA LYS A 40 -8.52 -19.67 -4.46
C LYS A 40 -8.18 -18.95 -3.16
N GLY A 41 -7.44 -17.86 -3.27
CA GLY A 41 -7.01 -17.08 -2.11
C GLY A 41 -6.63 -15.67 -2.49
N THR A 42 -6.48 -14.82 -1.48
CA THR A 42 -6.04 -13.43 -1.61
C THR A 42 -5.20 -13.05 -0.39
N ILE A 43 -4.61 -11.85 -0.42
CA ILE A 43 -3.88 -11.27 0.71
C ILE A 43 -4.88 -10.64 1.69
N SER A 44 -4.87 -11.11 2.93
CA SER A 44 -5.66 -10.51 4.00
C SER A 44 -4.96 -9.33 4.69
N LEU A 45 -3.63 -9.32 4.72
CA LEU A 45 -2.83 -8.31 5.40
C LEU A 45 -1.46 -8.15 4.74
N ALA A 46 -1.04 -6.90 4.53
CA ALA A 46 0.34 -6.55 4.24
C ALA A 46 0.90 -5.76 5.43
N SER A 47 1.92 -6.31 6.07
CA SER A 47 2.58 -5.70 7.24
C SER A 47 3.98 -5.24 6.87
N GLY A 48 4.40 -4.12 7.43
CA GLY A 48 5.75 -3.58 7.27
C GLY A 48 5.99 -2.46 8.26
N ASP A 49 7.25 -2.04 8.39
CA ASP A 49 7.56 -0.83 9.14
C ASP A 49 6.88 0.42 8.53
N ASN A 50 7.00 1.55 9.22
CA ASN A 50 6.31 2.77 8.80
C ASN A 50 6.73 3.23 7.39
N LEU A 51 8.02 3.16 7.05
CA LEU A 51 8.53 3.61 5.75
C LEU A 51 8.05 2.69 4.62
N SER A 52 8.15 1.38 4.84
CA SER A 52 7.75 0.35 3.88
C SER A 52 6.24 0.37 3.66
N SER A 53 5.46 0.57 4.72
CA SER A 53 3.99 0.70 4.63
C SER A 53 3.55 1.97 3.90
N HIS A 54 4.30 3.06 4.04
CA HIS A 54 4.10 4.27 3.24
C HIS A 54 4.40 4.02 1.77
N LEU A 55 5.55 3.39 1.46
CA LEU A 55 5.94 3.06 0.10
C LEU A 55 4.94 2.13 -0.60
N LEU A 56 4.54 1.03 0.06
CA LEU A 56 3.51 0.10 -0.43
C LEU A 56 2.17 0.79 -0.66
N GLY A 57 1.81 1.74 0.22
CA GLY A 57 0.60 2.55 0.09
C GLY A 57 0.71 3.73 -0.88
N GLY A 58 1.79 3.83 -1.67
CA GLY A 58 2.02 4.94 -2.62
C GLY A 58 2.21 6.31 -1.97
N CYS A 59 2.43 6.37 -0.66
CA CYS A 59 2.60 7.60 0.10
C CYS A 59 4.06 8.07 0.07
N LYS A 60 4.29 9.39 0.19
CA LYS A 60 5.63 9.92 0.46
C LYS A 60 6.12 9.38 1.81
N SER A 61 7.44 9.18 1.93
CA SER A 61 8.08 8.88 3.21
C SER A 61 7.65 9.91 4.27
N PRO A 62 7.37 9.49 5.52
CA PRO A 62 6.95 10.42 6.58
C PRO A 62 7.95 11.54 6.84
N SER A 63 9.25 11.24 6.73
CA SER A 63 10.31 12.24 6.82
C SER A 63 10.17 13.29 5.71
N GLY A 64 9.89 14.54 6.10
CA GLY A 64 9.72 15.67 5.18
C GLY A 64 8.43 15.66 4.37
N ALA A 65 7.41 14.91 4.78
CA ALA A 65 6.07 15.01 4.21
C ALA A 65 5.21 15.99 5.02
N ILE A 66 4.42 16.82 4.32
CA ILE A 66 3.38 17.62 4.99
C ILE A 66 2.36 16.69 5.63
N ARG A 67 1.88 15.67 4.91
CA ARG A 67 0.93 14.68 5.44
C ARG A 67 1.68 13.41 5.84
N ILE A 68 1.94 13.26 7.13
CA ILE A 68 2.83 12.22 7.67
C ILE A 68 2.14 10.87 7.93
N CYS A 69 0.82 10.84 7.97
CA CYS A 69 0.03 9.63 8.24
C CYS A 69 -0.60 9.06 6.96
N ARG A 70 -0.59 7.73 6.84
CA ARG A 70 -1.24 6.98 5.75
C ARG A 70 -2.74 6.72 5.95
N HIS A 71 -3.28 6.97 7.14
CA HIS A 71 -4.70 6.74 7.47
C HIS A 71 -5.53 8.01 7.60
N CYS A 72 -4.90 9.13 7.97
CA CYS A 72 -5.57 10.41 8.12
C CYS A 72 -4.88 11.51 7.33
N MET A 73 -5.56 12.64 7.24
CA MET A 73 -5.11 13.84 6.57
C MET A 73 -4.33 14.76 7.52
N ALA A 74 -3.82 14.31 8.66
CA ALA A 74 -3.03 15.19 9.55
C ALA A 74 -1.80 15.76 8.83
N THR A 75 -1.55 17.07 8.99
CA THR A 75 -0.25 17.68 8.69
C THR A 75 0.80 17.34 9.75
N SER A 76 2.07 17.55 9.44
CA SER A 76 3.18 17.51 10.38
C SER A 76 2.98 18.45 11.57
N ASP A 77 2.29 19.57 11.37
CA ASP A 77 2.09 20.60 12.39
C ASP A 77 0.88 20.26 13.27
N GLU A 78 -0.23 19.84 12.66
CA GLU A 78 -1.41 19.36 13.40
C GLU A 78 -1.08 18.15 14.27
N ALA A 79 -0.22 17.24 13.79
CA ALA A 79 0.19 16.05 14.53
C ALA A 79 1.11 16.33 15.73
N GLN A 80 1.69 17.53 15.83
CA GLN A 80 2.48 17.94 17.01
C GLN A 80 1.60 18.43 18.17
N THR A 81 0.34 18.79 17.90
CA THR A 81 -0.54 19.45 18.88
C THR A 81 -1.84 18.69 19.13
N ASN A 82 -2.22 17.76 18.25
CA ASN A 82 -3.44 16.96 18.36
C ASN A 82 -3.12 15.47 18.46
N TYR A 83 -3.82 14.75 19.33
CA TYR A 83 -3.52 13.34 19.65
C TYR A 83 -4.73 12.41 19.60
N LEU A 84 -5.94 12.95 19.52
CA LEU A 84 -7.16 12.17 19.39
C LEU A 84 -7.54 12.01 17.94
N GLU A 85 -7.92 10.80 17.55
CA GLU A 85 -8.34 10.48 16.17
C GLU A 85 -9.45 11.41 15.67
N GLY A 86 -10.41 11.76 16.54
CA GLY A 86 -11.54 12.62 16.18
C GLY A 86 -11.17 14.05 15.76
N TYR A 87 -9.92 14.49 15.97
CA TYR A 87 -9.43 15.78 15.48
C TYR A 87 -8.92 15.73 14.04
N PHE A 88 -8.81 14.53 13.45
CA PHE A 88 -8.25 14.34 12.12
C PHE A 88 -9.30 13.81 11.14
N ALA A 89 -9.37 14.44 9.97
CA ALA A 89 -10.12 13.87 8.86
C ALA A 89 -9.42 12.58 8.36
N LEU A 90 -10.15 11.47 8.36
CA LEU A 90 -9.65 10.21 7.80
C LEU A 90 -9.48 10.31 6.29
N ARG A 91 -8.50 9.60 5.74
CA ARG A 91 -8.31 9.52 4.28
C ARG A 91 -9.40 8.67 3.67
N THR A 92 -10.03 9.22 2.65
CA THR A 92 -10.85 8.46 1.69
C THR A 92 -10.06 8.22 0.40
N ARG A 93 -10.57 7.33 -0.45
CA ARG A 93 -10.00 7.09 -1.79
C ARG A 93 -9.90 8.37 -2.61
N GLU A 94 -10.91 9.23 -2.54
CA GLU A 94 -10.98 10.49 -3.26
C GLU A 94 -9.91 11.47 -2.77
N THR A 95 -9.80 11.63 -1.44
CA THR A 95 -8.76 12.49 -0.83
C THR A 95 -7.34 11.97 -1.06
N PHE A 96 -7.18 10.66 -1.21
CA PHE A 96 -5.90 10.05 -1.56
C PHE A 96 -5.55 10.38 -3.02
N LEU A 97 -6.47 10.13 -3.96
CA LEU A 97 -6.23 10.33 -5.40
C LEU A 97 -6.04 11.80 -5.79
N SER A 98 -6.74 12.74 -5.15
CA SER A 98 -6.59 14.17 -5.45
C SER A 98 -5.17 14.68 -5.22
N LEU A 99 -4.43 14.07 -4.27
CA LEU A 99 -3.04 14.39 -4.00
C LEU A 99 -2.05 13.83 -5.04
N PHE A 100 -2.44 12.83 -5.84
CA PHE A 100 -1.60 12.30 -6.92
C PHE A 100 -1.67 13.14 -8.20
N ILE A 101 -2.81 13.80 -8.46
CA ILE A 101 -3.01 14.62 -9.66
C ILE A 101 -2.01 15.80 -9.70
N PHE A 102 -1.70 16.38 -8.53
CA PHE A 102 -0.72 17.45 -8.39
C PHE A 102 0.74 17.02 -8.56
N LYS A 103 1.06 15.72 -8.53
CA LYS A 103 2.44 15.23 -8.71
C LYS A 103 2.83 14.92 -10.15
N ARG A 104 1.86 14.80 -11.07
CA ARG A 104 2.13 14.64 -12.53
C ARG A 104 2.25 15.95 -13.30
N SER A 105 2.09 17.08 -12.62
CA SER A 105 2.11 18.43 -13.20
C SER A 105 3.40 19.21 -12.91
N SER A 106 4.40 18.59 -12.27
CA SER A 106 5.75 19.15 -12.17
C SER A 106 6.62 18.55 -13.29
N PRO A 107 7.35 19.37 -14.06
CA PRO A 107 8.17 18.95 -15.19
C PRO A 107 9.30 17.99 -14.79
#